data_AF-A0A368N5F1-F1
#
_entry.id   AF-A0A368N5F1-F1
#
_cell.length_a   1.000
_cell.length_b   1.000
_cell.length_c   1.000
_cell.angle_alpha   90.00
_cell.angle_beta   90.00
_cell.angle_gamma   90.00
#
_symmetry.space_group_name_H-M   'P 1'
#
loop_
_entity.id
_entity.type
_entity.pdbx_description
1 polymer ?
#
loop_
_entity_poly.entity_id
_entity_poly.type
_entity_poly.pdbx_seq_one_letter_code
_entity_poly.pdbx_strand_id
1 'polypeptide(L)'
;MKINTHLRLAFCAVALLTFQACGPVFGLPGNPEKSIIGESTPYTSDLKNMPSPKEKIVVGVYRFRDQTGQYKPSENGNNWSTAVPQGTTTILIKALEDSKWFTPIERENISNLLNERQIIRSTKQEYIKDADANTPALPPLLFAGILLEGGVISYDSNIMTGGVGARYFGIGASSQYRQDRITIYLRAVSTLNGEILKTVYVSKTILSTSVNGSFFRYVDTEKLLEAEAGVTQNEPVQLAVTDAIEKAVKSLIIEGIKSKIWGKALDQPEKYESLIASYNAEEKHSAQRLIGNDNPVTRRPFSVFGQAEAQQGRGDYVNPTTTFGGKLGAKYFLNSSFNLESNLSFFQMQNGNLLKQRYLVGEVNLEYLVLPQRRLSPYMYAGLGALFSKQKVKYKSQFGGGLEYLISDNFGMRVSTQYDLGFSDDWDRLVQGKLNDHALRFGLGINYYFGKIKN
;
A
#
# COMPACT_ATOMS: atom_id res chain seq x y z
N MET A 1 -9.99 -45.91 -25.29
CA MET A 1 -10.99 -44.98 -25.88
C MET A 1 -10.31 -44.13 -26.94
N LYS A 2 -10.56 -44.38 -28.23
CA LYS A 2 -10.05 -43.56 -29.34
C LYS A 2 -10.91 -42.29 -29.42
N ILE A 3 -10.43 -41.19 -28.84
CA ILE A 3 -11.08 -39.88 -29.00
C ILE A 3 -10.98 -39.51 -30.48
N ASN A 4 -12.15 -39.34 -31.09
CA ASN A 4 -12.35 -39.17 -32.53
C ASN A 4 -11.56 -37.95 -33.04
N THR A 5 -10.82 -38.09 -34.14
CA THR A 5 -9.92 -37.07 -34.68
C THR A 5 -10.65 -35.75 -34.98
N HIS A 6 -11.93 -35.85 -35.35
CA HIS A 6 -12.83 -34.71 -35.58
C HIS A 6 -13.17 -33.94 -34.29
N LEU A 7 -13.22 -34.61 -33.13
CA LEU A 7 -13.46 -33.97 -31.84
C LEU A 7 -12.24 -33.14 -31.40
N ARG A 8 -11.02 -33.61 -31.72
CA ARG A 8 -9.78 -32.86 -31.49
C ARG A 8 -9.68 -31.64 -32.40
N LEU A 9 -10.05 -31.78 -33.67
CA LEU A 9 -10.09 -30.67 -34.63
C LEU A 9 -11.14 -29.62 -34.23
N ALA A 10 -12.33 -30.06 -33.80
CA ALA A 10 -13.37 -29.16 -33.30
C ALA A 10 -12.92 -28.43 -32.02
N PHE A 11 -12.25 -29.12 -31.09
CA PHE A 11 -11.72 -28.51 -29.87
C PHE A 11 -10.60 -27.50 -30.17
N CYS A 12 -9.70 -27.80 -31.11
CA CYS A 12 -8.68 -26.86 -31.57
C CYS A 12 -9.28 -25.63 -32.29
N ALA A 13 -10.33 -25.81 -33.09
CA ALA A 13 -11.00 -24.71 -33.78
C ALA A 13 -11.75 -23.80 -32.79
N VAL A 14 -12.41 -24.38 -31.78
CA VAL A 14 -13.06 -23.62 -30.69
C VAL A 14 -12.01 -22.90 -29.84
N ALA A 15 -10.87 -23.53 -29.52
CA ALA A 15 -9.77 -22.88 -28.82
C ALA A 15 -9.20 -21.70 -29.63
N LEU A 16 -8.98 -21.85 -30.94
CA LEU A 16 -8.53 -20.76 -31.81
C LEU A 16 -9.53 -19.59 -31.87
N LEU A 17 -10.84 -19.89 -31.91
CA LEU A 17 -11.89 -18.87 -31.89
C LEU A 17 -11.96 -18.14 -30.54
N THR A 18 -11.67 -18.82 -29.42
CA THR A 18 -11.58 -18.15 -28.11
C THR A 18 -10.32 -17.27 -27.96
N PHE A 19 -9.24 -17.56 -28.68
CA PHE A 19 -8.04 -16.71 -28.69
C PHE A 19 -8.19 -15.45 -29.56
N GLN A 20 -9.04 -15.46 -30.59
CA GLN A 20 -9.31 -14.28 -31.43
C GLN A 20 -10.09 -13.17 -30.68
N ALA A 21 -10.72 -13.51 -29.55
CA ALA A 21 -11.41 -12.54 -28.70
C ALA A 21 -10.48 -11.81 -27.69
N CYS A 22 -9.20 -12.18 -27.62
CA CYS A 22 -8.23 -11.59 -26.68
C CYS A 22 -7.57 -10.29 -27.19
N GLY A 23 -8.08 -9.72 -28.29
CA GLY A 23 -7.52 -8.55 -28.98
C GLY A 23 -7.39 -7.26 -28.15
N PRO A 24 -8.23 -6.96 -27.14
CA PRO A 24 -8.07 -5.74 -26.35
C PRO A 24 -7.49 -5.97 -24.95
N VAL A 25 -6.96 -7.16 -24.63
CA VAL A 25 -6.51 -7.46 -23.25
C VAL A 25 -5.30 -6.62 -22.83
N PHE A 26 -4.50 -6.12 -23.77
CA PHE A 26 -3.34 -5.29 -23.45
C PHE A 26 -3.59 -3.77 -23.53
N GLY A 27 -4.78 -3.31 -23.95
CA GLY A 27 -5.17 -1.90 -23.88
C GLY A 27 -4.12 -0.90 -24.37
N LEU A 28 -3.24 -1.29 -25.31
CA LEU A 28 -2.10 -0.50 -25.70
C LEU A 28 -2.62 0.73 -26.47
N PRO A 29 -2.30 1.96 -26.02
CA PRO A 29 -2.76 3.16 -26.70
C PRO A 29 -2.08 3.25 -28.07
N GLY A 30 -2.81 2.84 -29.12
CA GLY A 30 -2.32 2.84 -30.50
C GLY A 30 -2.54 4.17 -31.23
N ASN A 31 -3.34 5.07 -30.67
CA ASN A 31 -3.66 6.36 -31.26
C ASN A 31 -3.20 7.52 -30.37
N PRO A 32 -2.72 8.63 -30.94
CA PRO A 32 -2.45 9.85 -30.19
C PRO A 32 -3.72 10.36 -29.50
N GLU A 33 -3.62 10.65 -28.20
CA GLU A 33 -4.71 11.31 -27.46
C GLU A 33 -4.74 12.81 -27.74
N LYS A 34 -5.94 13.40 -27.68
CA LYS A 34 -6.11 14.85 -27.78
C LYS A 34 -5.74 15.50 -26.44
N SER A 35 -5.20 16.72 -26.49
CA SER A 35 -4.96 17.50 -25.28
C SER A 35 -6.27 17.75 -24.53
N ILE A 36 -6.26 17.51 -23.21
CA ILE A 36 -7.38 17.73 -22.31
C ILE A 36 -7.04 18.82 -21.28
N ILE A 37 -8.08 19.34 -20.62
CA ILE A 37 -7.88 20.16 -19.40
C ILE A 37 -7.27 19.24 -18.34
N GLY A 38 -6.29 19.75 -17.58
CA GLY A 38 -5.49 18.95 -16.65
C GLY A 38 -6.30 18.14 -15.65
N GLU A 39 -5.72 17.03 -15.19
CA GLU A 39 -6.34 16.08 -14.28
C GLU A 39 -6.71 16.73 -12.94
N SER A 40 -7.88 16.35 -12.40
CA SER A 40 -8.37 16.82 -11.10
C SER A 40 -8.05 15.78 -10.03
N THR A 41 -7.64 16.23 -8.85
CA THR A 41 -7.49 15.36 -7.68
C THR A 41 -8.83 15.27 -6.93
N PRO A 42 -8.97 14.32 -5.97
CA PRO A 42 -10.08 14.34 -5.02
C PRO A 42 -10.18 15.68 -4.26
N TYR A 43 -9.05 16.26 -3.83
CA TYR A 43 -9.07 17.50 -3.06
C TYR A 43 -9.37 18.75 -3.90
N THR A 44 -9.14 18.74 -5.21
CA THR A 44 -9.60 19.81 -6.09
C THR A 44 -11.12 19.99 -5.98
N SER A 45 -11.87 18.87 -5.97
CA SER A 45 -13.32 18.91 -5.84
C SER A 45 -13.78 19.33 -4.44
N ASP A 46 -13.09 18.85 -3.40
CA ASP A 46 -13.35 19.26 -2.02
C ASP A 46 -13.17 20.76 -1.82
N LEU A 47 -12.05 21.33 -2.30
CA LEU A 47 -11.74 22.75 -2.17
C LEU A 47 -12.80 23.63 -2.85
N LYS A 48 -13.23 23.27 -4.07
CA LYS A 48 -14.24 24.03 -4.82
C LYS A 48 -15.61 24.03 -4.14
N ASN A 49 -15.90 22.97 -3.38
CA ASN A 49 -17.16 22.75 -2.66
C ASN A 49 -17.11 23.22 -1.20
N MET A 50 -15.99 23.78 -0.74
CA MET A 50 -15.88 24.34 0.61
C MET A 50 -16.90 25.49 0.81
N PRO A 51 -17.51 25.62 2.00
CA PRO A 51 -18.37 26.76 2.29
C PRO A 51 -17.55 28.07 2.25
N SER A 52 -18.00 29.04 1.46
CA SER A 52 -17.32 30.33 1.28
C SER A 52 -17.26 31.15 2.58
N PRO A 53 -16.17 31.89 2.83
CA PRO A 53 -16.09 32.83 3.94
C PRO A 53 -16.95 34.07 3.67
N LYS A 54 -17.20 34.86 4.72
CA LYS A 54 -17.82 36.19 4.64
C LYS A 54 -17.02 37.14 3.77
N GLU A 55 -15.70 37.13 3.97
CA GLU A 55 -14.74 37.96 3.26
C GLU A 55 -13.51 37.11 2.94
N LYS A 56 -13.01 37.22 1.71
CA LYS A 56 -11.79 36.51 1.29
C LYS A 56 -10.57 37.14 1.96
N ILE A 57 -9.66 36.29 2.40
CA ILE A 57 -8.44 36.74 3.06
C ILE A 57 -7.35 36.97 2.01
N VAL A 58 -6.77 38.17 1.98
CA VAL A 58 -5.66 38.50 1.08
C VAL A 58 -4.37 37.87 1.60
N VAL A 59 -3.75 37.01 0.80
CA VAL A 59 -2.54 36.26 1.17
C VAL A 59 -1.42 36.45 0.16
N GLY A 60 -0.20 36.68 0.65
CA GLY A 60 0.99 36.74 -0.20
C GLY A 60 1.69 35.39 -0.26
N VAL A 61 1.95 34.88 -1.47
CA VAL A 61 2.70 33.64 -1.67
C VAL A 61 4.04 33.99 -2.31
N TYR A 62 5.14 33.80 -1.57
CA TYR A 62 6.48 34.15 -2.05
C TYR A 62 7.11 33.04 -2.87
N ARG A 63 7.64 32.01 -2.21
CA ARG A 63 8.31 30.89 -2.85
C ARG A 63 7.88 29.63 -2.13
N PHE A 64 7.21 28.76 -2.85
CA PHE A 64 6.84 27.44 -2.38
C PHE A 64 7.53 26.45 -3.29
N ARG A 65 8.71 25.97 -2.89
CA ARG A 65 9.63 25.22 -3.75
C ARG A 65 9.95 23.85 -3.18
N ASP A 66 10.56 23.03 -4.01
CA ASP A 66 11.23 21.81 -3.59
C ASP A 66 12.46 22.14 -2.73
N GLN A 67 12.46 21.64 -1.49
CA GLN A 67 13.56 21.73 -0.53
C GLN A 67 14.17 20.34 -0.23
N THR A 68 13.76 19.31 -0.97
CA THR A 68 14.20 17.93 -0.75
C THR A 68 15.63 17.70 -1.24
N GLY A 69 16.04 18.43 -2.29
CA GLY A 69 17.30 18.21 -3.00
C GLY A 69 17.39 16.86 -3.71
N GLN A 70 16.28 16.15 -3.88
CA GLN A 70 16.27 14.79 -4.42
C GLN A 70 16.21 14.77 -5.94
N TYR A 71 17.05 13.91 -6.52
CA TYR A 71 17.01 13.55 -7.94
C TYR A 71 16.34 12.19 -8.10
N LYS A 72 15.79 11.94 -9.30
CA LYS A 72 15.19 10.64 -9.61
C LYS A 72 16.27 9.56 -9.52
N PRO A 73 15.98 8.43 -8.83
CA PRO A 73 16.93 7.33 -8.76
C PRO A 73 17.23 6.83 -10.17
N SER A 74 18.50 6.50 -10.42
CA SER A 74 18.97 5.91 -11.66
C SER A 74 19.58 4.55 -11.35
N GLU A 75 19.26 3.53 -12.13
CA GLU A 75 19.90 2.22 -11.98
C GLU A 75 21.32 2.22 -12.54
N ASN A 76 21.62 3.07 -13.53
CA ASN A 76 22.94 3.18 -14.15
C ASN A 76 23.32 4.65 -14.37
N GLY A 77 24.25 5.18 -13.58
CA GLY A 77 24.86 6.50 -13.76
C GLY A 77 24.14 7.68 -13.08
N ASN A 78 24.66 8.90 -13.30
CA ASN A 78 24.14 10.12 -12.66
C ASN A 78 22.88 10.63 -13.39
N ASN A 79 21.85 10.98 -12.63
CA ASN A 79 20.62 11.59 -13.14
C ASN A 79 20.43 12.98 -12.52
N TRP A 80 20.23 13.99 -13.37
CA TRP A 80 20.03 15.38 -12.98
C TRP A 80 18.55 15.80 -12.94
N SER A 81 17.64 14.87 -13.27
CA SER A 81 16.21 15.12 -13.22
C SER A 81 15.74 15.12 -11.76
N THR A 82 15.15 16.23 -11.30
CA THR A 82 14.61 16.31 -9.93
C THR A 82 13.47 15.31 -9.74
N ALA A 83 13.38 14.76 -8.54
CA ALA A 83 12.30 13.84 -8.17
C ALA A 83 10.95 14.57 -8.05
N VAL A 84 11.00 15.83 -7.60
CA VAL A 84 9.83 16.69 -7.37
C VAL A 84 9.76 17.80 -8.43
N PRO A 85 8.55 18.21 -8.88
CA PRO A 85 8.36 19.36 -9.76
C PRO A 85 8.80 20.68 -9.11
N GLN A 86 9.34 21.61 -9.91
CA GLN A 86 9.79 22.92 -9.42
C GLN A 86 8.71 24.03 -9.46
N GLY A 87 7.60 23.80 -10.17
CA GLY A 87 6.48 24.75 -10.34
C GLY A 87 5.45 24.75 -9.21
N THR A 88 5.85 24.39 -7.99
CA THR A 88 4.93 24.16 -6.85
C THR A 88 4.28 25.44 -6.33
N THR A 89 4.89 26.62 -6.53
CA THR A 89 4.26 27.92 -6.18
C THR A 89 2.97 28.13 -6.95
N THR A 90 2.96 27.88 -8.27
CA THR A 90 1.77 28.03 -9.12
C THR A 90 0.66 27.07 -8.72
N ILE A 91 1.01 25.84 -8.35
CA ILE A 91 0.05 24.84 -7.85
C ILE A 91 -0.61 25.34 -6.56
N LEU A 92 0.16 25.89 -5.62
CA LEU A 92 -0.37 26.47 -4.39
C LEU A 92 -1.30 27.67 -4.66
N ILE A 93 -0.89 28.60 -5.52
CA ILE A 93 -1.72 29.76 -5.88
C ILE A 93 -3.06 29.29 -6.46
N LYS A 94 -3.05 28.33 -7.40
CA LYS A 94 -4.27 27.75 -7.96
C LYS A 94 -5.14 27.07 -6.89
N ALA A 95 -4.55 26.31 -5.97
CA ALA A 95 -5.30 25.67 -4.89
C ALA A 95 -5.97 26.70 -3.95
N LEU A 96 -5.29 27.82 -3.68
CA LEU A 96 -5.84 28.94 -2.91
C LEU A 96 -7.01 29.61 -3.64
N GLU A 97 -6.92 29.80 -4.96
CA GLU A 97 -8.02 30.33 -5.79
C GLU A 97 -9.23 29.38 -5.83
N ASP A 98 -8.99 28.09 -6.09
CA ASP A 98 -10.01 27.05 -6.15
C ASP A 98 -10.78 26.91 -4.82
N SER A 99 -10.11 27.16 -3.69
CA SER A 99 -10.74 27.16 -2.36
C SER A 99 -11.78 28.26 -2.16
N LYS A 100 -11.71 29.36 -2.93
CA LYS A 100 -12.50 30.59 -2.77
C LYS A 100 -12.35 31.29 -1.40
N TRP A 101 -11.48 30.80 -0.52
CA TRP A 101 -11.23 31.37 0.81
C TRP A 101 -10.25 32.52 0.80
N PHE A 102 -9.33 32.49 -0.17
CA PHE A 102 -8.22 33.42 -0.24
C PHE A 102 -8.26 34.23 -1.52
N THR A 103 -7.67 35.42 -1.45
CA THR A 103 -7.29 36.23 -2.61
C THR A 103 -5.76 36.22 -2.65
N PRO A 104 -5.15 35.28 -3.38
CA PRO A 104 -3.69 35.24 -3.49
C PRO A 104 -3.18 36.46 -4.26
N ILE A 105 -2.05 37.00 -3.83
CA ILE A 105 -1.36 38.10 -4.51
C ILE A 105 0.03 37.66 -4.97
N GLU A 106 0.40 38.13 -6.17
CA GLU A 106 1.68 37.82 -6.81
C GLU A 106 2.85 38.41 -6.01
N ARG A 107 3.70 37.53 -5.47
CA ARG A 107 4.96 37.90 -4.80
C ARG A 107 6.16 37.12 -5.32
N GLU A 108 5.96 36.06 -6.09
CA GLU A 108 7.06 35.28 -6.68
C GLU A 108 7.81 36.12 -7.72
N ASN A 109 7.06 36.81 -8.59
CA ASN A 109 7.57 37.64 -9.68
C ASN A 109 7.22 39.13 -9.52
N ILE A 110 7.26 39.64 -8.28
CA ILE A 110 6.87 41.04 -7.99
C ILE A 110 7.68 42.08 -8.78
N SER A 111 8.95 41.80 -9.10
CA SER A 111 9.78 42.73 -9.88
C SER A 111 9.18 43.02 -11.26
N ASN A 112 8.62 42.01 -11.93
CA ASN A 112 7.97 42.19 -13.23
C ASN A 112 6.72 43.06 -13.09
N LEU A 113 5.92 42.83 -12.04
CA LEU A 113 4.73 43.64 -11.75
C LEU A 113 5.09 45.11 -11.43
N LEU A 114 6.16 45.34 -10.69
CA LEU A 114 6.63 46.70 -10.36
C LEU A 114 7.16 47.42 -11.60
N ASN A 115 7.92 46.72 -12.45
CA ASN A 115 8.40 47.27 -13.72
C ASN A 115 7.22 47.66 -14.62
N GLU A 116 6.24 46.78 -14.79
CA GLU A 116 5.05 47.07 -15.59
C GLU A 116 4.26 48.27 -15.04
N ARG A 117 4.07 48.34 -13.72
CA ARG A 117 3.40 49.48 -13.09
C ARG A 117 4.20 50.78 -13.24
N GLN A 118 5.53 50.70 -13.25
CA GLN A 118 6.38 51.86 -13.50
C GLN A 118 6.24 52.34 -14.95
N ILE A 119 6.20 51.42 -15.92
CA ILE A 119 5.94 51.74 -17.33
C ILE A 119 4.59 52.45 -17.48
N ILE A 120 3.53 51.91 -16.87
CA ILE A 120 2.20 52.56 -16.93
C ILE A 120 2.24 53.96 -16.30
N ARG A 121 2.96 54.15 -15.19
CA ARG A 121 3.12 55.47 -14.56
C ARG A 121 3.84 56.45 -15.48
N SER A 122 4.96 56.04 -16.09
CA SER A 122 5.73 56.92 -16.98
C SER A 122 4.96 57.25 -18.26
N THR A 123 4.29 56.27 -18.87
CA THR A 123 3.46 56.49 -20.07
C THR A 123 2.31 57.44 -19.76
N LYS A 124 1.60 57.24 -18.64
CA LYS A 124 0.55 58.18 -18.23
C LYS A 124 1.10 59.59 -18.02
N GLN A 125 2.25 59.75 -17.36
CA GLN A 125 2.86 61.07 -17.16
C GLN A 125 3.26 61.77 -18.46
N GLU A 126 3.66 61.00 -19.47
CA GLU A 126 4.03 61.54 -20.79
C GLU A 126 2.78 62.00 -21.58
N TYR A 127 1.72 61.18 -21.62
CA TYR A 127 0.48 61.51 -22.34
C TYR A 127 -0.39 62.57 -21.64
N ILE A 128 -0.30 62.72 -20.32
CA ILE A 128 -1.06 63.72 -19.55
C ILE A 128 -0.48 65.15 -19.71
N LYS A 129 0.70 65.32 -20.34
CA LYS A 129 1.23 66.66 -20.65
C LYS A 129 0.31 67.49 -21.56
N ASP A 130 -0.58 66.85 -22.34
CA ASP A 130 -1.48 67.50 -23.29
C ASP A 130 -3.00 67.24 -23.05
N ALA A 131 -3.41 66.51 -22.00
CA ALA A 131 -4.83 66.28 -21.70
C ALA A 131 -5.14 66.02 -20.20
N ASP A 132 -6.11 66.80 -19.70
CA ASP A 132 -6.89 66.74 -18.44
C ASP A 132 -6.23 66.27 -17.11
N ALA A 133 -6.30 67.16 -16.12
CA ALA A 133 -5.88 66.98 -14.73
C ALA A 133 -6.69 65.94 -13.92
N ASN A 134 -7.64 65.23 -14.54
CA ASN A 134 -8.59 64.33 -13.87
C ASN A 134 -8.35 62.82 -14.15
N THR A 135 -7.18 62.43 -14.65
CA THR A 135 -6.88 61.00 -14.88
C THR A 135 -6.63 60.29 -13.54
N PRO A 136 -7.39 59.23 -13.17
CA PRO A 136 -7.22 58.55 -11.89
C PRO A 136 -5.85 57.86 -11.79
N ALA A 137 -5.21 58.08 -10.64
CA ALA A 137 -3.97 57.40 -10.28
C ALA A 137 -4.16 55.87 -10.25
N LEU A 138 -3.10 55.12 -10.52
CA LEU A 138 -3.15 53.66 -10.41
C LEU A 138 -3.49 53.25 -8.97
N PRO A 139 -4.45 52.33 -8.76
CA PRO A 139 -4.78 51.87 -7.42
C PRO A 139 -3.56 51.21 -6.76
N PRO A 140 -3.40 51.34 -5.44
CA PRO A 140 -2.30 50.72 -4.71
C PRO A 140 -2.35 49.19 -4.80
N LEU A 141 -1.21 48.53 -4.62
CA LEU A 141 -1.16 47.07 -4.52
C LEU A 141 -1.89 46.61 -3.26
N LEU A 142 -2.58 45.47 -3.34
CA LEU A 142 -3.21 44.87 -2.18
C LEU A 142 -2.17 44.51 -1.10
N PHE A 143 -2.52 44.80 0.15
CA PHE A 143 -1.74 44.41 1.31
C PHE A 143 -2.12 42.99 1.73
N ALA A 144 -1.13 42.10 1.82
CA ALA A 144 -1.34 40.78 2.40
C ALA A 144 -1.21 40.88 3.93
N GLY A 145 -2.28 40.58 4.66
CA GLY A 145 -2.21 40.45 6.11
C GLY A 145 -1.47 39.19 6.56
N ILE A 146 -1.38 38.20 5.67
CA ILE A 146 -0.79 36.89 5.94
C ILE A 146 0.10 36.47 4.77
N LEU A 147 1.30 35.98 5.08
CA LEU A 147 2.20 35.33 4.14
C LEU A 147 2.03 33.82 4.26
N LEU A 148 1.91 33.16 3.12
CA LEU A 148 1.95 31.71 3.03
C LEU A 148 3.30 31.29 2.49
N GLU A 149 3.99 30.48 3.29
CA GLU A 149 5.32 29.98 2.99
C GLU A 149 5.40 28.49 3.24
N GLY A 150 6.38 27.84 2.64
CA GLY A 150 6.58 26.41 2.81
C GLY A 150 7.22 25.79 1.59
N GLY A 151 7.00 24.50 1.42
CA GLY A 151 7.50 23.77 0.28
C GLY A 151 7.37 22.27 0.45
N VAL A 152 7.92 21.56 -0.53
CA VAL A 152 8.11 20.12 -0.44
C VAL A 152 9.38 19.88 0.37
N ILE A 153 9.25 19.38 1.59
CA ILE A 153 10.34 19.27 2.56
C ILE A 153 11.05 17.92 2.46
N SER A 154 10.30 16.84 2.21
CA SER A 154 10.90 15.51 2.00
C SER A 154 10.28 14.79 0.81
N TYR A 155 11.13 14.03 0.11
CA TYR A 155 10.76 13.01 -0.86
C TYR A 155 11.52 11.76 -0.47
N ASP A 156 10.82 10.80 0.11
CA ASP A 156 11.39 9.53 0.53
C ASP A 156 11.04 8.48 -0.54
N SER A 157 12.04 7.98 -1.27
CA SER A 157 11.83 6.90 -2.23
C SER A 157 11.93 5.53 -1.56
N ASN A 158 11.19 4.55 -2.10
CA ASN A 158 11.25 3.15 -1.69
C ASN A 158 10.99 2.93 -0.18
N ILE A 159 10.12 3.73 0.43
CA ILE A 159 9.77 3.62 1.86
C ILE A 159 9.20 2.24 2.20
N MET A 160 8.56 1.59 1.23
CA MET A 160 8.12 0.22 1.32
C MET A 160 8.17 -0.41 -0.07
N THR A 161 8.86 -1.53 -0.18
CA THR A 161 8.86 -2.38 -1.38
C THR A 161 8.47 -3.78 -0.99
N GLY A 162 7.77 -4.46 -1.89
CA GLY A 162 7.41 -5.84 -1.69
C GLY A 162 7.00 -6.48 -2.99
N GLY A 163 6.88 -7.80 -2.97
CA GLY A 163 6.44 -8.54 -4.13
C GLY A 163 6.26 -10.02 -3.83
N VAL A 164 5.50 -10.68 -4.68
CA VAL A 164 5.30 -12.13 -4.65
C VAL A 164 5.62 -12.65 -6.04
N GLY A 165 6.42 -13.70 -6.12
CA GLY A 165 6.78 -14.35 -7.37
C GLY A 165 6.70 -15.85 -7.24
N ALA A 166 6.18 -16.51 -8.27
CA ALA A 166 6.17 -17.97 -8.38
C ALA A 166 6.73 -18.35 -9.76
N ARG A 167 7.55 -19.40 -9.81
CA ARG A 167 8.13 -19.92 -11.05
C ARG A 167 8.09 -21.43 -11.06
N TYR A 168 7.61 -22.02 -12.14
CA TYR A 168 7.53 -23.47 -12.34
C TYR A 168 7.68 -23.82 -13.82
N PHE A 169 8.58 -24.78 -14.13
CA PHE A 169 8.86 -25.25 -15.49
C PHE A 169 9.02 -24.13 -16.54
N GLY A 170 9.82 -23.12 -16.23
CA GLY A 170 10.10 -22.03 -17.16
C GLY A 170 9.00 -20.97 -17.24
N ILE A 171 7.81 -21.19 -16.69
CA ILE A 171 6.77 -20.16 -16.56
C ILE A 171 6.94 -19.48 -15.19
N GLY A 172 7.00 -18.16 -15.17
CA GLY A 172 7.07 -17.34 -13.98
C GLY A 172 6.03 -16.23 -14.00
N ALA A 173 5.47 -15.90 -12.84
CA ALA A 173 4.65 -14.71 -12.64
C ALA A 173 5.14 -14.02 -11.37
N SER A 174 5.25 -12.69 -11.42
CA SER A 174 5.61 -11.87 -10.28
C SER A 174 4.77 -10.60 -10.24
N SER A 175 4.49 -10.15 -9.03
CA SER A 175 3.96 -8.81 -8.79
C SER A 175 4.86 -8.12 -7.81
N GLN A 176 5.14 -6.84 -8.06
CA GLN A 176 5.93 -6.00 -7.19
C GLN A 176 5.17 -4.71 -6.93
N TYR A 177 5.38 -4.13 -5.77
CA TYR A 177 4.92 -2.79 -5.46
C TYR A 177 6.02 -2.02 -4.75
N ARG A 178 5.95 -0.70 -4.90
CA ARG A 178 6.88 0.27 -4.35
C ARG A 178 6.09 1.49 -3.93
N GLN A 179 6.38 1.98 -2.74
CA GLN A 179 5.78 3.17 -2.17
C GLN A 179 6.86 4.23 -2.02
N ASP A 180 6.58 5.43 -2.52
CA ASP A 180 7.32 6.64 -2.23
C ASP A 180 6.46 7.55 -1.35
N ARG A 181 7.06 8.54 -0.70
CA ARG A 181 6.33 9.50 0.13
C ARG A 181 6.83 10.91 -0.08
N ILE A 182 5.89 11.83 -0.24
CA ILE A 182 6.14 13.27 -0.31
C ILE A 182 5.58 13.93 0.94
N THR A 183 6.37 14.83 1.50
CA THR A 183 6.00 15.63 2.66
C THR A 183 6.00 17.10 2.32
N ILE A 184 4.91 17.76 2.67
CA ILE A 184 4.68 19.18 2.45
C ILE A 184 4.43 19.87 3.79
N TYR A 185 5.09 21.01 3.96
CA TYR A 185 4.79 21.94 5.04
C TYR A 185 4.27 23.24 4.44
N LEU A 186 3.19 23.76 5.02
CA LEU A 186 2.62 25.05 4.69
C LEU A 186 2.41 25.82 5.99
N ARG A 187 2.97 27.03 6.07
CA ARG A 187 2.86 27.91 7.24
C ARG A 187 2.21 29.23 6.87
N ALA A 188 1.38 29.74 7.77
CA ALA A 188 0.77 31.07 7.71
C ALA A 188 1.45 32.00 8.71
N VAL A 189 1.99 33.10 8.21
CA VAL A 189 2.77 34.09 8.98
C VAL A 189 2.07 35.44 8.94
N SER A 190 1.87 36.07 10.09
CA SER A 190 1.30 37.41 10.21
C SER A 190 2.30 38.46 9.73
N THR A 191 1.89 39.33 8.79
CA THR A 191 2.75 40.45 8.35
C THR A 191 2.87 41.56 9.37
N LEU A 192 1.99 41.60 10.37
CA LEU A 192 1.97 42.64 11.40
C LEU A 192 3.10 42.49 12.42
N ASN A 193 3.37 41.25 12.84
CA ASN A 193 4.29 40.95 13.95
C ASN A 193 5.27 39.81 13.65
N GLY A 194 5.20 39.18 12.47
CA GLY A 194 6.05 38.04 12.10
C GLY A 194 5.68 36.73 12.80
N GLU A 195 4.57 36.68 13.54
CA GLU A 195 4.12 35.48 14.24
C GLU A 195 3.69 34.38 13.26
N ILE A 196 4.15 33.15 13.51
CA ILE A 196 3.66 31.97 12.79
C ILE A 196 2.31 31.59 13.39
N LEU A 197 1.23 31.99 12.72
CA LEU A 197 -0.14 31.75 13.15
C LEU A 197 -0.47 30.26 13.12
N LYS A 198 -0.01 29.56 12.07
CA LYS A 198 -0.21 28.12 11.94
C LYS A 198 0.80 27.46 11.01
N THR A 199 1.13 26.22 11.32
CA THR A 199 1.89 25.33 10.43
C THR A 199 1.09 24.04 10.26
N VAL A 200 0.86 23.66 9.00
CA VAL A 200 0.24 22.39 8.64
C VAL A 200 1.24 21.48 7.95
N TYR A 201 1.12 20.19 8.25
CA TYR A 201 1.95 19.13 7.72
C TYR A 201 1.06 18.14 6.98
N VAL A 202 1.41 17.83 5.73
CA VAL A 202 0.71 16.85 4.91
C VAL A 202 1.72 15.90 4.30
N SER A 203 1.45 14.60 4.42
CA SER A 203 2.22 13.55 3.76
C SER A 203 1.34 12.77 2.79
N LYS A 204 1.82 12.57 1.57
CA LYS A 204 1.17 11.77 0.53
C LYS A 204 2.07 10.59 0.14
N THR A 205 1.51 9.39 0.17
CA THR A 205 2.16 8.19 -0.37
C THR A 205 1.85 8.07 -1.86
N ILE A 206 2.87 7.82 -2.67
CA ILE A 206 2.81 7.55 -4.10
C ILE A 206 2.99 6.06 -4.32
N LEU A 207 2.02 5.43 -4.97
CA LEU A 207 2.04 3.99 -5.22
C LEU A 207 2.49 3.68 -6.65
N SER A 208 3.45 2.76 -6.75
CA SER A 208 3.91 2.15 -7.99
C SER A 208 3.67 0.63 -7.89
N THR A 209 2.97 0.05 -8.87
CA THR A 209 2.73 -1.41 -8.92
C THR A 209 3.09 -1.96 -10.28
N SER A 210 3.77 -3.10 -10.31
CA SER A 210 4.06 -3.86 -11.52
C SER A 210 3.58 -5.29 -11.39
N VAL A 211 3.10 -5.84 -12.51
CA VAL A 211 2.72 -7.25 -12.65
C VAL A 211 3.37 -7.77 -13.91
N ASN A 212 4.21 -8.79 -13.76
CA ASN A 212 5.03 -9.36 -14.81
C ASN A 212 4.77 -10.86 -14.93
N GLY A 213 4.75 -11.35 -16.16
CA GLY A 213 4.77 -12.77 -16.52
C GLY A 213 5.97 -13.04 -17.42
N SER A 214 6.73 -14.09 -17.11
CA SER A 214 7.93 -14.50 -17.85
C SER A 214 7.80 -15.96 -18.29
N PHE A 215 8.19 -16.28 -19.50
CA PHE A 215 8.33 -17.65 -20.01
C PHE A 215 9.76 -17.86 -20.47
N PHE A 216 10.37 -18.97 -20.05
CA PHE A 216 11.77 -19.29 -20.29
C PHE A 216 11.90 -20.78 -20.60
N ARG A 217 12.47 -21.14 -21.75
CA ARG A 217 12.71 -22.53 -22.13
C ARG A 217 14.05 -22.69 -22.83
N TYR A 218 14.85 -23.65 -22.38
CA TYR A 218 16.04 -24.09 -23.11
C TYR A 218 15.61 -24.87 -24.35
N VAL A 219 16.01 -24.37 -25.52
CA VAL A 219 15.77 -25.03 -26.81
C VAL A 219 17.00 -25.84 -27.22
N ASP A 220 18.20 -25.40 -26.84
CA ASP A 220 19.47 -26.10 -27.00
C ASP A 220 20.46 -25.71 -25.88
N THR A 221 21.60 -26.39 -25.77
CA THR A 221 22.68 -26.09 -24.78
C THR A 221 23.16 -24.63 -24.82
N GLU A 222 23.02 -23.97 -25.96
CA GLU A 222 23.41 -22.56 -26.18
C GLU A 222 22.23 -21.65 -26.58
N LYS A 223 20.99 -22.18 -26.67
CA LYS A 223 19.84 -21.41 -27.20
C LYS A 223 18.70 -21.32 -26.20
N LEU A 224 18.32 -20.08 -25.91
CA LEU A 224 17.29 -19.68 -24.97
C LEU A 224 16.08 -19.08 -25.69
N LEU A 225 14.88 -19.55 -25.36
CA LEU A 225 13.64 -18.84 -25.68
C LEU A 225 13.11 -18.15 -24.43
N GLU A 226 13.02 -16.82 -24.48
CA GLU A 226 12.47 -15.98 -23.43
C GLU A 226 11.35 -15.10 -23.99
N ALA A 227 10.23 -15.05 -23.27
CA ALA A 227 9.12 -14.16 -23.57
C ALA A 227 8.62 -13.54 -22.27
N GLU A 228 8.58 -12.21 -22.22
CA GLU A 228 8.13 -11.46 -21.05
C GLU A 228 6.96 -10.55 -21.44
N ALA A 229 5.98 -10.44 -20.55
CA ALA A 229 4.89 -9.49 -20.64
C ALA A 229 4.67 -8.85 -19.27
N GLY A 230 4.49 -7.54 -19.20
CA GLY A 230 4.29 -6.84 -17.95
C GLY A 230 3.47 -5.57 -18.10
N VAL A 231 2.77 -5.20 -17.03
CA VAL A 231 2.04 -3.94 -16.91
C VAL A 231 2.51 -3.25 -15.65
N THR A 232 2.82 -1.95 -15.75
CA THR A 232 3.20 -1.11 -14.62
C THR A 232 2.26 0.08 -14.54
N GLN A 233 1.78 0.38 -13.35
CA GLN A 233 0.97 1.55 -13.04
C GLN A 233 1.71 2.41 -12.02
N ASN A 234 1.90 3.69 -12.35
CA ASN A 234 2.56 4.67 -11.49
C ASN A 234 1.66 5.87 -11.31
N GLU A 235 1.46 6.31 -10.07
CA GLU A 235 0.83 7.61 -9.80
C GLU A 235 1.77 8.74 -10.24
N PRO A 236 1.31 9.70 -11.08
CA PRO A 236 2.15 10.82 -11.50
C PRO A 236 2.56 11.71 -10.32
N VAL A 237 3.86 11.95 -10.17
CA VAL A 237 4.40 12.76 -9.05
C VAL A 237 3.79 14.17 -9.02
N GLN A 238 3.57 14.78 -10.18
CA GLN A 238 2.92 16.09 -10.25
C GLN A 238 1.51 16.08 -9.66
N LEU A 239 0.72 15.04 -9.94
CA LEU A 239 -0.62 14.89 -9.41
C LEU A 239 -0.59 14.65 -7.90
N ALA A 240 0.32 13.80 -7.42
CA ALA A 240 0.51 13.55 -5.99
C ALA A 240 0.94 14.80 -5.20
N VAL A 241 1.83 15.63 -5.77
CA VAL A 241 2.21 16.92 -5.18
C VAL A 241 1.03 17.88 -5.18
N THR A 242 0.24 17.92 -6.26
CA THR A 242 -0.97 18.75 -6.34
C THR A 242 -1.99 18.35 -5.27
N ASP A 243 -2.27 17.05 -5.14
CA ASP A 243 -3.16 16.47 -4.12
C ASP A 243 -2.71 16.85 -2.70
N ALA A 244 -1.40 16.76 -2.42
CA ALA A 244 -0.83 17.12 -1.12
C ALA A 244 -0.92 18.62 -0.82
N ILE A 245 -0.68 19.49 -1.82
CA ILE A 245 -0.79 20.95 -1.68
C ILE A 245 -2.26 21.34 -1.43
N GLU A 246 -3.20 20.78 -2.19
CA GLU A 246 -4.63 21.05 -2.02
C GLU A 246 -5.13 20.61 -0.64
N LYS A 247 -4.68 19.43 -0.17
CA LYS A 247 -4.92 18.99 1.21
C LYS A 247 -4.31 19.91 2.25
N ALA A 248 -3.11 20.44 2.00
CA ALA A 248 -2.47 21.39 2.92
C ALA A 248 -3.27 22.69 3.02
N VAL A 249 -3.75 23.23 1.89
CA VAL A 249 -4.63 24.42 1.88
C VAL A 249 -5.94 24.14 2.63
N LYS A 250 -6.59 23.00 2.37
CA LYS A 250 -7.82 22.60 3.08
C LYS A 250 -7.58 22.52 4.59
N SER A 251 -6.48 21.87 5.00
CA SER A 251 -6.11 21.70 6.40
C SER A 251 -5.80 23.05 7.06
N LEU A 252 -5.10 23.94 6.37
CA LEU A 252 -4.80 25.29 6.87
C LEU A 252 -6.08 26.09 7.11
N ILE A 253 -7.06 26.01 6.20
CA ILE A 253 -8.37 26.64 6.39
C ILE A 253 -9.02 26.08 7.65
N ILE A 254 -9.22 24.76 7.75
CA ILE A 254 -9.91 24.11 8.87
C ILE A 254 -9.22 24.40 10.20
N GLU A 255 -7.89 24.29 10.25
CA GLU A 255 -7.12 24.54 11.46
C GLU A 255 -7.14 26.00 11.89
N GLY A 256 -7.17 26.95 10.95
CA GLY A 256 -7.34 28.35 11.28
C GLY A 256 -8.76 28.72 11.68
N ILE A 257 -9.79 27.96 11.25
CA ILE A 257 -11.15 28.08 11.80
C ILE A 257 -11.13 27.60 13.26
N LYS A 258 -10.58 26.40 13.52
CA LYS A 258 -10.45 25.83 14.88
C LYS A 258 -9.70 26.77 15.83
N SER A 259 -8.62 27.38 15.34
CA SER A 259 -7.74 28.27 16.13
C SER A 259 -8.20 29.73 16.12
N LYS A 260 -9.36 30.04 15.53
CA LYS A 260 -9.94 31.40 15.42
C LYS A 260 -9.03 32.43 14.71
N ILE A 261 -8.10 31.96 13.88
CA ILE A 261 -7.18 32.80 13.08
C ILE A 261 -7.97 33.62 12.05
N TRP A 262 -8.95 32.98 11.40
CA TRP A 262 -9.78 33.61 10.37
C TRP A 262 -10.97 34.39 10.93
N GLY A 263 -11.04 34.67 12.24
CA GLY A 263 -12.27 35.03 12.95
C GLY A 263 -13.16 36.11 12.30
N LYS A 264 -12.59 37.10 11.60
CA LYS A 264 -13.35 38.15 10.89
C LYS A 264 -14.00 37.68 9.58
N ALA A 265 -13.44 36.65 8.96
CA ALA A 265 -13.92 36.05 7.72
C ALA A 265 -15.03 35.00 7.94
N LEU A 266 -15.32 34.63 9.19
CA LEU A 266 -16.36 33.68 9.54
C LEU A 266 -17.67 34.41 9.86
N ASP A 267 -18.78 33.97 9.26
CA ASP A 267 -20.13 34.49 9.56
C ASP A 267 -20.90 33.50 10.44
N GLN A 268 -20.94 32.22 10.03
CA GLN A 268 -21.68 31.15 10.68
C GLN A 268 -20.77 29.93 10.94
N PRO A 269 -20.21 29.78 12.15
CA PRO A 269 -19.31 28.69 12.50
C PRO A 269 -19.91 27.29 12.33
N GLU A 270 -21.22 27.15 12.52
CA GLU A 270 -21.96 25.88 12.42
C GLU A 270 -21.82 25.20 11.05
N LYS A 271 -21.67 25.99 9.97
CA LYS A 271 -21.46 25.48 8.60
C LYS A 271 -20.20 24.63 8.45
N TYR A 272 -19.25 24.75 9.38
CA TYR A 272 -17.96 24.10 9.32
C TYR A 272 -17.82 22.94 10.31
N GLU A 273 -18.82 22.66 11.15
CA GLU A 273 -18.72 21.62 12.17
C GLU A 273 -18.50 20.22 11.59
N SER A 274 -19.19 19.88 10.51
CA SER A 274 -19.01 18.59 9.82
C SER A 274 -17.60 18.44 9.22
N LEU A 275 -17.05 19.53 8.66
CA LEU A 275 -15.69 19.58 8.14
C LEU A 275 -14.66 19.45 9.25
N ILE A 276 -14.87 20.13 10.38
CA ILE A 276 -14.00 20.03 11.56
C ILE A 276 -14.07 18.62 12.17
N ALA A 277 -15.26 18.02 12.26
CA ALA A 277 -15.44 16.68 12.81
C ALA A 277 -14.74 15.61 11.95
N SER A 278 -14.92 15.66 10.62
CA SER A 278 -14.23 14.76 9.69
C SER A 278 -12.71 14.93 9.72
N TYR A 279 -12.22 16.17 9.77
CA TYR A 279 -10.79 16.46 9.95
C TYR A 279 -10.25 15.88 11.27
N ASN A 280 -10.94 16.08 12.40
CA ASN A 280 -10.51 15.55 13.70
C ASN A 280 -10.50 14.02 13.74
N ALA A 281 -11.43 13.36 13.04
CA ALA A 281 -11.45 11.90 12.92
C ALA A 281 -10.25 11.41 12.10
N GLU A 282 -9.93 12.09 11.01
CA GLU A 282 -8.77 11.80 10.17
C GLU A 282 -7.44 12.01 10.93
N GLU A 283 -7.34 13.08 11.74
CA GLU A 283 -6.18 13.38 12.58
C GLU A 283 -5.92 12.24 13.59
N LYS A 284 -6.97 11.74 14.25
CA LYS A 284 -6.89 10.59 15.17
C LYS A 284 -6.44 9.31 14.45
N HIS A 285 -6.97 9.04 13.26
CA HIS A 285 -6.58 7.88 12.47
C HIS A 285 -5.11 8.00 12.00
N SER A 286 -4.68 9.20 11.61
CA SER A 286 -3.33 9.45 11.13
C SER A 286 -2.28 9.31 12.23
N ALA A 287 -2.62 9.67 13.48
CA ALA A 287 -1.73 9.49 14.63
C ALA A 287 -1.43 8.00 14.94
N GLN A 288 -2.24 7.06 14.45
CA GLN A 288 -2.08 5.62 14.68
C GLN A 288 -1.36 4.90 13.51
N ARG A 289 -1.11 5.59 12.39
CA ARG A 289 -0.46 4.99 11.22
C ARG A 289 1.02 4.71 11.47
N LEU A 290 1.48 3.52 11.10
CA LEU A 290 2.90 3.21 10.96
C LEU A 290 3.39 3.49 9.53
N ILE A 291 4.71 3.44 9.34
CA ILE A 291 5.35 3.59 8.02
C ILE A 291 4.79 2.52 7.06
N GLY A 292 4.40 2.96 5.86
CA GLY A 292 3.87 2.08 4.80
C GLY A 292 2.35 1.95 4.76
N ASN A 293 1.62 2.83 5.45
CA ASN A 293 0.15 2.83 5.51
C ASN A 293 -0.45 1.55 6.14
N ASP A 294 0.33 0.86 6.97
CA ASP A 294 -0.17 -0.28 7.74
C ASP A 294 -0.57 0.16 9.13
N ASN A 295 -1.84 -0.05 9.48
CA ASN A 295 -2.30 0.07 10.85
C ASN A 295 -1.86 -1.19 11.61
N PRO A 296 -1.18 -1.05 12.77
CA PRO A 296 -0.77 -2.21 13.55
C PRO A 296 -2.00 -3.01 13.96
N VAL A 297 -2.02 -4.28 13.58
CA VAL A 297 -3.10 -5.20 13.97
C VAL A 297 -2.70 -5.88 15.26
N THR A 298 -3.58 -5.80 16.26
CA THR A 298 -3.40 -6.52 17.52
C THR A 298 -4.28 -7.75 17.52
N ARG A 299 -3.65 -8.93 17.56
CA ARG A 299 -4.37 -10.21 17.64
C ARG A 299 -5.01 -10.37 19.02
N ARG A 300 -6.21 -10.93 19.05
CA ARG A 300 -6.91 -11.26 20.29
C ARG A 300 -6.21 -12.43 21.01
N PRO A 301 -6.29 -12.53 22.34
CA PRO A 301 -5.46 -13.46 23.12
C PRO A 301 -5.79 -14.95 22.91
N PHE A 302 -6.95 -15.28 22.35
CA PHE A 302 -7.36 -16.65 22.07
C PHE A 302 -7.73 -16.81 20.60
N SER A 303 -7.43 -17.98 20.04
CA SER A 303 -7.85 -18.36 18.70
C SER A 303 -8.24 -19.84 18.65
N VAL A 304 -9.24 -20.17 17.84
CA VAL A 304 -9.56 -21.55 17.46
C VAL A 304 -9.38 -21.70 15.96
N PHE A 305 -8.92 -22.85 15.50
CA PHE A 305 -8.65 -23.05 14.08
C PHE A 305 -9.01 -24.44 13.59
N GLY A 306 -9.24 -24.50 12.28
CA GLY A 306 -9.41 -25.73 11.54
C GLY A 306 -8.61 -25.69 10.23
N GLN A 307 -7.89 -26.76 9.92
CA GLN A 307 -7.09 -26.92 8.71
C GLN A 307 -7.41 -28.25 8.03
N ALA A 308 -7.46 -28.23 6.70
CA ALA A 308 -7.37 -29.44 5.89
C ALA A 308 -5.87 -29.70 5.62
N GLU A 309 -5.42 -30.93 5.85
CA GLU A 309 -4.01 -31.30 5.71
C GLU A 309 -3.84 -32.34 4.59
N ALA A 310 -2.83 -32.15 3.76
CA ALA A 310 -2.31 -33.15 2.85
C ALA A 310 -0.93 -33.60 3.36
N GLN A 311 -0.71 -34.90 3.50
CA GLN A 311 0.52 -35.47 4.01
C GLN A 311 1.16 -36.41 3.00
N GLN A 312 2.47 -36.32 2.91
CA GLN A 312 3.32 -37.29 2.23
C GLN A 312 4.36 -37.79 3.25
N GLY A 313 4.20 -39.03 3.72
CA GLY A 313 5.20 -39.71 4.54
C GLY A 313 6.24 -40.37 3.66
N ARG A 314 7.53 -40.19 3.94
CA ARG A 314 8.62 -40.90 3.27
C ARG A 314 9.30 -41.81 4.30
N GLY A 315 8.87 -43.07 4.34
CA GLY A 315 9.55 -44.16 5.06
C GLY A 315 10.28 -45.09 4.08
N ASP A 316 10.59 -46.32 4.52
CA ASP A 316 11.37 -47.33 3.79
C ASP A 316 10.69 -47.91 2.51
N TYR A 317 9.50 -47.44 2.14
CA TYR A 317 8.75 -47.94 0.98
C TYR A 317 8.86 -47.02 -0.25
N VAL A 318 8.94 -47.66 -1.43
CA VAL A 318 9.34 -47.05 -2.72
C VAL A 318 8.33 -46.02 -3.30
N ASN A 319 7.07 -45.98 -2.86
CA ASN A 319 6.02 -45.12 -3.45
C ASN A 319 5.11 -44.45 -2.38
N PRO A 320 5.49 -43.29 -1.82
CA PRO A 320 4.68 -42.58 -0.83
C PRO A 320 3.42 -41.96 -1.45
N THR A 321 2.22 -42.40 -1.02
CA THR A 321 0.94 -41.84 -1.50
C THR A 321 0.51 -40.63 -0.68
N THR A 322 0.00 -39.59 -1.36
CA THR A 322 -0.53 -38.39 -0.68
C THR A 322 -1.86 -38.71 -0.02
N THR A 323 -1.96 -38.46 1.27
CA THR A 323 -3.17 -38.72 2.06
C THR A 323 -3.73 -37.44 2.64
N PHE A 324 -5.05 -37.38 2.77
CA PHE A 324 -5.75 -36.21 3.32
C PHE A 324 -6.20 -36.45 4.76
N GLY A 325 -6.19 -35.37 5.54
CA GLY A 325 -6.63 -35.33 6.91
C GLY A 325 -7.15 -33.94 7.28
N GLY A 326 -7.41 -33.74 8.57
CA GLY A 326 -7.73 -32.43 9.09
C GLY A 326 -7.19 -32.24 10.49
N LYS A 327 -7.10 -30.98 10.89
CA LYS A 327 -6.51 -30.53 12.13
C LYS A 327 -7.42 -29.49 12.77
N LEU A 328 -7.75 -29.69 14.04
CA LEU A 328 -8.54 -28.76 14.84
C LEU A 328 -7.74 -28.40 16.09
N GLY A 329 -7.71 -27.12 16.46
CA GLY A 329 -6.93 -26.71 17.62
C GLY A 329 -7.29 -25.35 18.17
N ALA A 330 -6.64 -25.02 19.28
CA ALA A 330 -6.74 -23.73 19.93
C ALA A 330 -5.34 -23.14 20.13
N LYS A 331 -5.26 -21.81 20.13
CA LYS A 331 -4.05 -21.05 20.40
C LYS A 331 -4.28 -20.09 21.55
N TYR A 332 -3.26 -19.94 22.38
CA TYR A 332 -3.20 -18.96 23.46
C TYR A 332 -1.97 -18.07 23.26
N PHE A 333 -2.20 -16.76 23.11
CA PHE A 333 -1.14 -15.78 22.90
C PHE A 333 -0.54 -15.36 24.25
N LEU A 334 0.73 -15.72 24.46
CA LEU A 334 1.50 -15.35 25.65
C LEU A 334 1.91 -13.87 25.58
N ASN A 335 2.30 -13.42 24.39
CA ASN A 335 2.58 -12.03 24.05
C ASN A 335 2.28 -11.81 22.54
N SER A 336 2.65 -10.66 21.97
CA SER A 336 2.39 -10.37 20.56
C SER A 336 3.06 -11.36 19.61
N SER A 337 4.26 -11.85 19.94
CA SER A 337 5.09 -12.69 19.06
C SER A 337 5.00 -14.18 19.36
N PHE A 338 4.71 -14.58 20.60
CA PHE A 338 4.70 -15.97 21.02
C PHE A 338 3.30 -16.45 21.38
N ASN A 339 2.92 -17.61 20.86
CA ASN A 339 1.71 -18.30 21.24
C ASN A 339 1.93 -19.79 21.46
N LEU A 340 1.09 -20.38 22.30
CA LEU A 340 1.04 -21.81 22.54
C LEU A 340 -0.14 -22.39 21.76
N GLU A 341 0.11 -23.36 20.91
CA GLU A 341 -0.88 -24.06 20.11
C GLU A 341 -1.08 -25.48 20.66
N SER A 342 -2.33 -25.87 20.90
CA SER A 342 -2.72 -27.25 21.21
C SER A 342 -3.72 -27.72 20.17
N ASN A 343 -3.49 -28.87 19.56
CA ASN A 343 -4.31 -29.34 18.45
C ASN A 343 -4.48 -30.86 18.41
N LEU A 344 -5.47 -31.29 17.64
CA LEU A 344 -5.79 -32.66 17.30
C LEU A 344 -5.84 -32.79 15.78
N SER A 345 -4.95 -33.60 15.20
CA SER A 345 -4.94 -33.96 13.78
C SER A 345 -5.49 -35.37 13.59
N PHE A 346 -6.35 -35.54 12.59
CA PHE A 346 -6.85 -36.84 12.13
C PHE A 346 -6.40 -37.05 10.69
N PHE A 347 -5.67 -38.13 10.43
CA PHE A 347 -5.25 -38.46 9.08
C PHE A 347 -5.16 -39.98 8.91
N GLN A 348 -5.18 -40.42 7.66
CA GLN A 348 -5.05 -41.82 7.30
C GLN A 348 -3.75 -41.99 6.53
N MET A 349 -2.85 -42.86 6.99
CA MET A 349 -1.69 -43.25 6.21
C MET A 349 -2.05 -44.46 5.34
N GLN A 350 -1.63 -44.40 4.08
CA GLN A 350 -1.77 -45.48 3.11
C GLN A 350 -0.44 -45.71 2.41
N ASN A 351 -0.02 -46.97 2.35
CA ASN A 351 1.21 -47.36 1.66
C ASN A 351 0.90 -48.53 0.71
N GLY A 352 0.68 -48.20 -0.56
CA GLY A 352 0.23 -49.14 -1.59
C GLY A 352 -1.05 -49.92 -1.20
N ASN A 353 -1.03 -51.24 -1.46
CA ASN A 353 -2.10 -52.18 -1.09
C ASN A 353 -1.89 -52.87 0.27
N LEU A 354 -0.81 -52.53 1.00
CA LEU A 354 -0.32 -53.34 2.12
C LEU A 354 -0.72 -52.80 3.50
N LEU A 355 -0.90 -51.48 3.65
CA LEU A 355 -1.20 -50.88 4.95
C LEU A 355 -2.15 -49.69 4.81
N LYS A 356 -3.26 -49.72 5.57
CA LYS A 356 -4.21 -48.60 5.73
C LYS A 356 -4.48 -48.40 7.22
N GLN A 357 -3.96 -47.33 7.80
CA GLN A 357 -4.14 -47.03 9.23
C GLN A 357 -4.61 -45.59 9.43
N ARG A 358 -5.50 -45.41 10.42
CA ARG A 358 -5.98 -44.10 10.85
C ARG A 358 -5.24 -43.72 12.13
N TYR A 359 -4.77 -42.48 12.16
CA TYR A 359 -4.09 -41.90 13.30
C TYR A 359 -4.88 -40.70 13.81
N LEU A 360 -5.01 -40.63 15.13
CA LEU A 360 -5.39 -39.42 15.84
C LEU A 360 -4.12 -38.91 16.54
N VAL A 361 -3.75 -37.66 16.31
CA VAL A 361 -2.50 -37.10 16.80
C VAL A 361 -2.80 -35.88 17.64
N GLY A 362 -2.40 -35.91 18.91
CA GLY A 362 -2.40 -34.72 19.76
C GLY A 362 -1.05 -34.04 19.72
N GLU A 363 -1.04 -32.73 19.46
CA GLU A 363 0.19 -31.95 19.36
C GLU A 363 0.12 -30.71 20.25
N VAL A 364 1.28 -30.34 20.80
CA VAL A 364 1.49 -29.06 21.48
C VAL A 364 2.70 -28.38 20.84
N ASN A 365 2.51 -27.16 20.35
CA ASN A 365 3.51 -26.37 19.64
C ASN A 365 3.72 -25.01 20.31
N LEU A 366 4.98 -24.58 20.41
CA LEU A 366 5.32 -23.19 20.67
C LEU A 366 5.52 -22.50 19.32
N GLU A 367 4.72 -21.48 19.05
CA GLU A 367 4.73 -20.73 17.79
C GLU A 367 5.30 -19.32 18.02
N TYR A 368 6.15 -18.91 17.09
CA TYR A 368 6.73 -17.59 16.98
C TYR A 368 6.24 -16.90 15.70
N LEU A 369 5.56 -15.77 15.86
CA LEU A 369 5.14 -14.86 14.80
C LEU A 369 6.26 -13.86 14.54
N VAL A 370 6.79 -13.86 13.31
CA VAL A 370 7.88 -12.98 12.90
C VAL A 370 7.41 -11.52 12.82
N LEU A 371 6.20 -11.31 12.29
CA LEU A 371 5.61 -9.98 12.09
C LEU A 371 4.22 -9.90 12.74
N PRO A 372 4.14 -9.80 14.09
CA PRO A 372 2.88 -9.94 14.81
C PRO A 372 1.92 -8.75 14.68
N GLN A 373 2.41 -7.60 14.22
CA GLN A 373 1.62 -6.37 14.04
C GLN A 373 1.13 -6.17 12.60
N ARG A 374 1.50 -7.06 11.67
CA ARG A 374 1.07 -7.02 10.26
C ARG A 374 -0.08 -7.99 10.02
N ARG A 375 -0.90 -7.73 8.99
CA ARG A 375 -1.99 -8.64 8.58
C ARG A 375 -1.46 -9.92 7.95
N LEU A 376 -0.41 -9.83 7.14
CA LEU A 376 0.34 -10.98 6.66
C LEU A 376 1.51 -11.24 7.62
N SER A 377 1.46 -12.37 8.31
CA SER A 377 2.45 -12.75 9.31
C SER A 377 3.06 -14.10 8.97
N PRO A 378 4.35 -14.15 8.61
CA PRO A 378 5.11 -15.37 8.66
C PRO A 378 5.21 -15.86 10.11
N TYR A 379 5.11 -17.18 10.28
CA TYR A 379 5.28 -17.81 11.57
C TYR A 379 6.10 -19.09 11.43
N MET A 380 6.73 -19.46 12.53
CA MET A 380 7.43 -20.73 12.68
C MET A 380 7.06 -21.34 14.02
N TYR A 381 7.09 -22.66 14.13
CA TYR A 381 6.75 -23.37 15.35
C TYR A 381 7.57 -24.64 15.49
N ALA A 382 7.72 -25.07 16.74
CA ALA A 382 8.29 -26.36 17.09
C ALA A 382 7.51 -26.95 18.28
N GLY A 383 7.41 -28.27 18.33
CA GLY A 383 6.60 -28.92 19.34
C GLY A 383 6.77 -30.43 19.40
N LEU A 384 5.96 -31.02 20.28
CA LEU A 384 5.91 -32.45 20.53
C LEU A 384 4.50 -32.98 20.23
N GLY A 385 4.42 -34.22 19.79
CA GLY A 385 3.16 -34.86 19.43
C GLY A 385 3.09 -36.30 19.90
N ALA A 386 1.88 -36.77 20.17
CA ALA A 386 1.58 -38.16 20.48
C ALA A 386 0.61 -38.72 19.43
N LEU A 387 1.02 -39.79 18.76
CA LEU A 387 0.22 -40.51 17.78
C LEU A 387 -0.53 -41.64 18.47
N PHE A 388 -1.85 -41.55 18.46
CA PHE A 388 -2.78 -42.56 18.92
C PHE A 388 -3.28 -43.38 17.72
N SER A 389 -3.14 -44.69 17.80
CA SER A 389 -3.63 -45.67 16.83
C SER A 389 -4.28 -46.83 17.56
N LYS A 390 -4.75 -47.88 16.85
CA LYS A 390 -5.29 -49.11 17.46
C LYS A 390 -4.23 -49.95 18.24
N GLN A 391 -3.02 -49.43 18.41
CA GLN A 391 -1.86 -50.07 19.04
C GLN A 391 -1.24 -49.12 20.08
N LYS A 392 0.03 -49.36 20.47
CA LYS A 392 0.80 -48.52 21.39
C LYS A 392 0.88 -47.06 20.91
N VAL A 393 0.86 -46.13 21.87
CA VAL A 393 1.07 -44.70 21.64
C VAL A 393 2.51 -44.46 21.22
N LYS A 394 2.70 -43.66 20.18
CA LYS A 394 4.02 -43.24 19.69
C LYS A 394 4.23 -41.76 19.90
N TYR A 395 5.47 -41.34 20.09
CA TYR A 395 5.81 -39.94 20.27
C TYR A 395 6.59 -39.42 19.07
N LYS A 396 6.39 -38.14 18.77
CA LYS A 396 7.08 -37.42 17.71
C LYS A 396 7.51 -36.04 18.16
N SER A 397 8.47 -35.49 17.44
CA SER A 397 8.72 -34.06 17.41
C SER A 397 8.27 -33.50 16.07
N GLN A 398 7.93 -32.22 16.04
CA GLN A 398 7.60 -31.54 14.81
C GLN A 398 8.14 -30.13 14.82
N PHE A 399 8.49 -29.64 13.64
CA PHE A 399 8.74 -28.23 13.41
C PHE A 399 8.14 -27.83 12.07
N GLY A 400 7.85 -26.55 11.92
CA GLY A 400 7.19 -26.08 10.73
C GLY A 400 7.10 -24.57 10.69
N GLY A 401 6.47 -24.10 9.63
CA GLY A 401 6.24 -22.69 9.44
C GLY A 401 5.23 -22.46 8.34
N GLY A 402 4.86 -21.21 8.16
CA GLY A 402 3.92 -20.85 7.13
C GLY A 402 3.58 -19.38 7.16
N LEU A 403 2.48 -19.06 6.48
CA LEU A 403 1.97 -17.71 6.34
C LEU A 403 0.54 -17.67 6.87
N GLU A 404 0.26 -16.67 7.69
CA GLU A 404 -1.09 -16.32 8.10
C GLU A 404 -1.46 -14.96 7.50
N TYR A 405 -2.65 -14.84 6.93
CA TYR A 405 -3.23 -13.60 6.46
C TYR A 405 -4.54 -13.29 7.19
N LEU A 406 -4.57 -12.20 7.96
CA LEU A 406 -5.77 -11.69 8.63
C LEU A 406 -6.69 -10.98 7.63
N ILE A 407 -7.87 -11.57 7.41
CA ILE A 407 -8.94 -11.00 6.57
C ILE A 407 -9.68 -9.92 7.38
N SER A 408 -9.88 -10.15 8.67
CA SER A 408 -10.48 -9.20 9.62
C SER A 408 -9.85 -9.38 11.02
N ASP A 409 -10.19 -8.50 11.97
CA ASP A 409 -9.70 -8.57 13.36
C ASP A 409 -10.07 -9.88 14.09
N ASN A 410 -10.99 -10.65 13.52
CA ASN A 410 -11.50 -11.91 14.07
C ASN A 410 -11.20 -13.12 13.20
N PHE A 411 -10.76 -12.95 11.95
CA PHE A 411 -10.67 -14.05 10.98
C PHE A 411 -9.38 -14.00 10.19
N GLY A 412 -8.67 -15.13 10.14
CA GLY A 412 -7.44 -15.28 9.35
C GLY A 412 -7.43 -16.56 8.53
N MET A 413 -6.81 -16.52 7.36
CA MET A 413 -6.45 -17.70 6.57
C MET A 413 -5.01 -18.09 6.86
N ARG A 414 -4.74 -19.39 6.90
CA ARG A 414 -3.43 -19.94 7.25
C ARG A 414 -3.01 -21.00 6.25
N VAL A 415 -1.77 -20.86 5.77
CA VAL A 415 -1.03 -21.91 5.08
C VAL A 415 0.05 -22.41 6.03
N SER A 416 0.22 -23.73 6.14
CA SER A 416 1.21 -24.36 7.02
C SER A 416 1.98 -25.44 6.28
N THR A 417 3.27 -25.54 6.60
CA THR A 417 4.11 -26.68 6.25
C THR A 417 4.69 -27.23 7.54
N GLN A 418 4.54 -28.53 7.76
CA GLN A 418 5.01 -29.23 8.96
C GLN A 418 5.94 -30.37 8.55
N TYR A 419 7.07 -30.48 9.23
CA TYR A 419 7.96 -31.62 9.13
C TYR A 419 7.92 -32.40 10.45
N ASP A 420 7.51 -33.66 10.36
CA ASP A 420 7.44 -34.57 11.50
C ASP A 420 8.68 -35.46 11.55
N LEU A 421 9.24 -35.58 12.76
CA LEU A 421 10.38 -36.43 13.07
C LEU A 421 9.96 -37.46 14.14
N GLY A 422 10.07 -38.74 13.80
CA GLY A 422 9.86 -39.81 14.76
C GLY A 422 11.02 -39.99 15.74
N PHE A 423 10.69 -40.23 17.01
CA PHE A 423 11.69 -40.64 18.01
C PHE A 423 12.04 -42.13 17.93
N SER A 424 11.26 -42.91 17.17
CA SER A 424 11.43 -44.35 16.95
C SER A 424 11.32 -44.70 15.46
N ASP A 425 12.16 -45.64 15.01
CA ASP A 425 12.30 -46.13 13.64
C ASP A 425 11.23 -47.19 13.26
N ASP A 426 9.97 -46.97 13.68
CA ASP A 426 8.96 -48.04 13.67
C ASP A 426 7.60 -47.61 13.10
N TRP A 427 7.46 -46.41 12.51
CA TRP A 427 6.16 -45.87 12.12
C TRP A 427 5.48 -46.73 11.02
N ASP A 428 6.29 -47.37 10.18
CA ASP A 428 5.84 -48.19 9.05
C ASP A 428 5.91 -49.72 9.29
N ARG A 429 6.19 -50.17 10.52
CA ARG A 429 6.27 -51.61 10.94
C ARG A 429 7.33 -52.47 10.23
N LEU A 430 8.19 -51.89 9.41
CA LEU A 430 9.40 -52.53 8.86
C LEU A 430 10.60 -51.78 9.44
N VAL A 431 11.54 -52.49 10.06
CA VAL A 431 12.82 -51.90 10.50
C VAL A 431 13.88 -52.37 9.51
N GLN A 432 14.18 -51.57 8.49
CA GLN A 432 15.26 -51.88 7.56
C GLN A 432 16.12 -50.65 7.21
N GLY A 433 16.78 -50.08 8.21
CA GLY A 433 17.68 -48.96 7.97
C GLY A 433 18.19 -48.33 9.26
N LYS A 434 18.88 -47.19 9.12
CA LYS A 434 19.27 -46.28 10.21
C LYS A 434 18.56 -44.92 10.08
N LEU A 435 17.61 -44.80 9.16
CA LEU A 435 17.02 -43.53 8.74
C LEU A 435 15.65 -43.38 9.37
N ASN A 436 15.53 -42.49 10.36
CA ASN A 436 14.27 -42.21 11.04
C ASN A 436 13.14 -41.81 10.05
N ASP A 437 11.96 -42.41 10.24
CA ASP A 437 10.73 -42.08 9.52
C ASP A 437 10.41 -40.58 9.63
N HIS A 438 10.18 -39.93 8.48
CA HIS A 438 9.83 -38.51 8.41
C HIS A 438 8.61 -38.29 7.52
N ALA A 439 7.82 -37.27 7.86
CA ALA A 439 6.67 -36.90 7.06
C ALA A 439 6.60 -35.39 6.83
N LEU A 440 6.21 -35.03 5.61
CA LEU A 440 5.93 -33.66 5.23
C LEU A 440 4.42 -33.47 5.14
N ARG A 441 3.90 -32.45 5.82
CA ARG A 441 2.48 -32.07 5.76
C ARG A 441 2.34 -30.65 5.25
N PHE A 442 1.31 -30.45 4.44
CA PHE A 442 0.86 -29.15 3.98
C PHE A 442 -0.57 -28.92 4.47
N GLY A 443 -0.82 -27.82 5.16
CA GLY A 443 -2.13 -27.46 5.69
C GLY A 443 -2.64 -26.15 5.09
N LEU A 444 -3.94 -26.13 4.81
CA LEU A 444 -4.68 -24.91 4.48
C LEU A 444 -5.89 -24.82 5.42
N GLY A 445 -6.05 -23.68 6.10
CA GLY A 445 -7.18 -23.51 7.00
C GLY A 445 -7.47 -22.09 7.43
N ILE A 446 -8.30 -22.01 8.46
CA ILE A 446 -8.88 -20.76 8.97
C ILE A 446 -8.72 -20.67 10.48
N ASN A 447 -8.48 -19.47 10.97
CA ASN A 447 -8.32 -19.12 12.38
C ASN A 447 -9.41 -18.11 12.76
N TYR A 448 -10.08 -18.35 13.88
CA TYR A 448 -11.05 -17.43 14.47
C TYR A 448 -10.55 -16.91 15.82
N TYR A 449 -10.36 -15.60 15.90
CA TYR A 449 -9.78 -14.89 17.03
C TYR A 449 -10.85 -14.29 17.95
N PHE A 450 -10.70 -14.45 19.27
CA PHE A 450 -11.64 -13.93 20.27
C PHE A 450 -10.96 -13.61 21.61
N GLY A 451 -11.70 -12.92 22.50
CA GLY A 451 -11.19 -12.38 23.77
C GLY A 451 -10.93 -10.88 23.72
N LYS A 452 -10.90 -10.24 24.90
CA LYS A 452 -10.58 -8.81 25.03
C LYS A 452 -9.08 -8.61 24.83
N ILE A 453 -8.72 -7.64 23.99
CA ILE A 453 -7.34 -7.18 23.85
C ILE A 453 -6.94 -6.57 25.20
N LYS A 454 -5.86 -7.07 25.81
CA LYS A 454 -5.25 -6.38 26.95
C LYS A 454 -4.58 -5.14 26.38
N ASN A 455 -5.07 -3.96 26.78
CA ASN A 455 -4.46 -2.67 26.44
C ASN A 455 -3.02 -2.58 26.93
#